data_AF-A0A6M0GYJ3-F1
#
_entry.id   AF-A0A6M0GYJ3-F1
#
_cell.length_a   1.000
_cell.length_b   1.000
_cell.length_c   1.000
_cell.angle_alpha   90.00
_cell.angle_beta   90.00
_cell.angle_gamma   90.00
#
_symmetry.space_group_name_H-M   'P 1'
#
loop_
_entity.id
_entity.type
_entity.pdbx_description
1 polymer ?
#
loop_
_entity_poly.entity_id
_entity_poly.type
_entity_poly.pdbx_seq_one_letter_code
_entity_poly.pdbx_strand_id
1 'polypeptide(L)'
;MKKIITFMIAVIMCLSLIGCSKSKEEVKNIPVADIMAAVEKEVEFRPMENFQSGDILNAQYYIKDEDVEEYIIKKAMMNVSAAEITIIKAKDESKVETIKNGVKKRQEDLDKQWSQYLPDQHELVKNAKIKVVGNYVIFIVDEESEKIEKIIDSQLK
;
A
#
# COMPACT_ATOMS: atom_id res chain seq x y z
N MET A 1 -8.29 54.02 52.07
CA MET A 1 -9.35 53.48 51.20
C MET A 1 -8.70 52.89 49.95
N LYS A 2 -9.01 51.61 49.66
CA LYS A 2 -8.70 50.79 48.46
C LYS A 2 -7.19 50.58 48.17
N LYS A 3 -6.53 49.67 48.88
CA LYS A 3 -6.37 48.20 48.66
C LYS A 3 -5.27 47.85 47.64
N ILE A 4 -4.16 47.39 48.21
CA ILE A 4 -3.08 46.58 47.63
C ILE A 4 -3.65 45.19 47.26
N ILE A 5 -3.19 44.56 46.17
CA ILE A 5 -2.99 43.10 46.02
C ILE A 5 -2.09 42.82 44.81
N THR A 6 -1.04 42.04 45.10
CA THR A 6 -0.02 41.42 44.25
C THR A 6 -0.54 40.11 43.62
N PHE A 7 -0.14 39.76 42.38
CA PHE A 7 0.03 38.37 41.87
C PHE A 7 0.69 38.44 40.46
N MET A 8 1.97 38.12 40.23
CA MET A 8 2.69 36.82 40.12
C MET A 8 2.44 36.05 38.80
N ILE A 9 3.55 35.58 38.18
CA ILE A 9 3.72 34.47 37.20
C ILE A 9 3.38 34.81 35.73
N ALA A 10 4.10 34.39 34.69
CA ALA A 10 5.47 33.94 34.43
C ALA A 10 5.62 33.81 32.90
N VAL A 11 6.86 33.93 32.43
CA VAL A 11 7.46 33.36 31.21
C VAL A 11 6.57 32.38 30.42
N ILE A 12 6.43 32.59 29.10
CA ILE A 12 6.65 31.56 28.08
C ILE A 12 6.88 32.24 26.71
N MET A 13 8.16 32.24 26.37
CA MET A 13 8.71 32.23 25.02
C MET A 13 8.21 30.94 24.33
N CYS A 14 7.72 31.00 23.08
CA CYS A 14 7.97 29.97 22.05
C CYS A 14 7.18 30.20 20.75
N LEU A 15 7.94 30.43 19.69
CA LEU A 15 7.80 29.78 18.38
C LEU A 15 6.48 29.98 17.63
N SER A 16 6.35 31.14 17.00
CA SER A 16 5.61 31.27 15.75
C SER A 16 6.38 30.58 14.61
N LEU A 17 6.34 29.24 14.57
CA LEU A 17 6.52 28.49 13.34
C LEU A 17 5.13 28.11 12.85
N ILE A 18 4.53 29.02 12.08
CA ILE A 18 3.41 28.68 11.20
C ILE A 18 4.04 27.83 10.09
N GLY A 19 4.26 26.56 10.39
CA GLY A 19 4.57 25.57 9.39
C GLY A 19 3.33 25.39 8.54
N CYS A 20 3.45 25.65 7.24
CA CYS A 20 2.55 25.13 6.21
C CYS A 20 2.53 23.60 6.31
N SER A 21 1.71 23.09 7.23
CA SER A 21 1.24 21.73 7.18
C SER A 21 0.15 21.74 6.12
N LYS A 22 0.50 21.31 4.89
CA LYS A 22 -0.50 20.63 4.06
C LYS A 22 -1.18 19.63 5.01
N SER A 23 -2.46 19.84 5.27
CA SER A 23 -3.27 18.93 6.07
C SER A 23 -2.94 17.50 5.60
N LYS A 24 -2.29 16.71 6.48
CA LYS A 24 -1.99 15.31 6.21
C LYS A 24 -3.37 14.67 6.08
N GLU A 25 -3.78 14.39 4.84
CA GLU A 25 -5.05 13.72 4.56
C GLU A 25 -5.06 12.45 5.41
N GLU A 26 -6.08 12.30 6.25
CA GLU A 26 -6.17 11.19 7.19
C GLU A 26 -6.37 9.90 6.40
N VAL A 27 -5.41 8.98 6.47
CA VAL A 27 -5.52 7.69 5.78
C VAL A 27 -6.45 6.79 6.60
N LYS A 28 -7.56 6.36 5.98
CA LYS A 28 -8.53 5.47 6.61
C LYS A 28 -7.89 4.12 6.93
N ASN A 29 -8.24 3.57 8.09
CA ASN A 29 -7.83 2.24 8.51
C ASN A 29 -8.91 1.21 8.11
N ILE A 30 -8.72 0.53 6.99
CA ILE A 30 -9.70 -0.38 6.38
C ILE A 30 -9.06 -1.77 6.19
N PRO A 31 -9.77 -2.88 6.48
CA PRO A 31 -9.27 -4.22 6.18
C PRO A 31 -8.89 -4.38 4.71
N VAL A 32 -7.77 -5.04 4.42
CA VAL A 32 -7.28 -5.20 3.04
C VAL A 32 -8.26 -5.98 2.16
N ALA A 33 -9.06 -6.86 2.77
CA ALA A 33 -10.12 -7.61 2.10
C ALA A 33 -11.26 -6.70 1.61
N ASP A 34 -11.63 -5.68 2.38
CA ASP A 34 -12.69 -4.73 2.00
C ASP A 34 -12.24 -3.83 0.85
N ILE A 35 -10.95 -3.44 0.84
CA ILE A 35 -10.34 -2.70 -0.27
C ILE A 35 -10.37 -3.55 -1.55
N MET A 36 -9.95 -4.82 -1.47
CA MET A 36 -10.01 -5.72 -2.64
C MET A 36 -11.44 -5.95 -3.12
N ALA A 37 -12.40 -6.11 -2.21
CA ALA A 37 -13.81 -6.27 -2.56
C ALA A 37 -14.38 -5.02 -3.25
N ALA A 38 -13.90 -3.82 -2.91
CA ALA A 38 -14.26 -2.59 -3.65
C ALA A 38 -13.72 -2.62 -5.08
N VAL A 39 -12.48 -3.08 -5.28
CA VAL A 39 -11.89 -3.25 -6.62
C VAL A 39 -12.71 -4.24 -7.44
N GLU A 40 -13.03 -5.41 -6.89
CA GLU A 40 -13.77 -6.48 -7.57
C GLU A 40 -15.22 -6.13 -7.92
N LYS A 41 -15.81 -5.11 -7.28
CA LYS A 41 -17.14 -4.59 -7.65
C LYS A 41 -17.11 -3.77 -8.93
N GLU A 42 -15.97 -3.19 -9.27
CA GLU A 42 -15.84 -2.23 -10.38
C GLU A 42 -14.96 -2.76 -11.52
N VAL A 43 -14.13 -3.77 -11.26
CA VAL A 43 -13.19 -4.36 -12.21
C VAL A 43 -13.50 -5.85 -12.35
N GLU A 44 -13.75 -6.29 -13.59
CA GLU A 44 -13.99 -7.69 -13.89
C GLU A 44 -12.65 -8.38 -14.13
N PHE A 45 -12.22 -9.21 -13.18
CA PHE A 45 -10.99 -9.96 -13.33
C PHE A 45 -11.20 -11.26 -14.10
N ARG A 46 -10.19 -11.63 -14.87
CA ARG A 46 -9.94 -13.04 -15.24
C ARG A 46 -9.94 -13.92 -13.98
N PRO A 47 -10.07 -15.25 -14.09
CA PRO A 47 -10.03 -16.11 -12.91
C PRO A 47 -8.72 -15.94 -12.10
N MET A 48 -8.85 -15.43 -10.87
CA MET A 48 -7.74 -15.17 -9.93
C MET A 48 -7.86 -16.05 -8.68
N GLU A 49 -6.73 -16.46 -8.13
CA GLU A 49 -6.61 -17.11 -6.83
C GLU A 49 -6.28 -16.09 -5.75
N ASN A 50 -6.87 -16.28 -4.56
CA ASN A 50 -6.68 -15.40 -3.39
C ASN A 50 -5.71 -16.04 -2.41
N PHE A 51 -4.74 -15.26 -1.94
CA PHE A 51 -3.82 -15.63 -0.88
C PHE A 51 -3.84 -14.57 0.22
N GLN A 52 -4.24 -14.99 1.41
CA GLN A 52 -4.31 -14.14 2.62
C GLN A 52 -3.58 -14.77 3.81
N SER A 53 -3.03 -15.97 3.63
CA SER A 53 -2.29 -16.71 4.65
C SER A 53 -1.34 -17.70 4.00
N GLY A 54 -0.29 -18.09 4.72
CA GLY A 54 0.70 -19.06 4.28
C GLY A 54 2.01 -18.42 3.80
N ASP A 55 2.92 -19.27 3.34
CA ASP A 55 4.33 -18.89 3.11
C ASP A 55 4.55 -18.01 1.88
N ILE A 56 3.50 -17.65 1.13
CA ILE A 56 3.63 -16.93 -0.16
C ILE A 56 4.29 -15.56 -0.01
N LEU A 57 3.99 -14.86 1.08
CA LEU A 57 4.52 -13.53 1.35
C LEU A 57 6.04 -13.61 1.55
N ASN A 58 6.52 -14.59 2.32
CA ASN A 58 7.95 -14.82 2.47
C ASN A 58 8.59 -15.34 1.17
N ALA A 59 7.98 -16.35 0.57
CA ALA A 59 8.55 -17.09 -0.56
C ALA A 59 8.63 -16.28 -1.86
N GLN A 60 7.71 -15.35 -2.09
CA GLN A 60 7.63 -14.59 -3.35
C GLN A 60 7.91 -13.10 -3.19
N TYR A 61 7.69 -12.54 -2.01
CA TYR A 61 7.92 -11.12 -1.74
C TYR A 61 9.11 -10.87 -0.83
N TYR A 62 9.71 -11.89 -0.23
CA TYR A 62 10.82 -11.74 0.73
C TYR A 62 10.44 -10.89 1.96
N ILE A 63 9.14 -10.83 2.27
CA ILE A 63 8.59 -10.07 3.39
C ILE A 63 8.32 -11.05 4.53
N LYS A 64 8.62 -10.64 5.76
CA LYS A 64 8.33 -11.44 6.95
C LYS A 64 6.91 -11.13 7.44
N ASP A 65 6.19 -12.16 7.86
CA ASP A 65 4.87 -12.01 8.47
C ASP A 65 4.90 -11.12 9.73
N GLU A 66 6.03 -11.07 10.44
CA GLU A 66 6.20 -10.23 11.62
C GLU A 66 6.12 -8.72 11.33
N ASP A 67 6.28 -8.30 10.07
CA ASP A 67 6.27 -6.91 9.63
C ASP A 67 4.87 -6.47 9.11
N VAL A 68 3.95 -7.42 8.91
CA VAL A 68 2.64 -7.20 8.26
C VAL A 68 1.48 -7.39 9.23
N GLU A 69 0.50 -6.49 9.17
CA GLU A 69 -0.76 -6.58 9.92
C GLU A 69 -1.76 -7.44 9.16
N GLU A 70 -1.99 -7.12 7.88
CA GLU A 70 -2.90 -7.81 7.00
C GLU A 70 -2.35 -7.78 5.57
N TYR A 71 -2.62 -8.80 4.77
CA TYR A 71 -2.38 -8.76 3.33
C TYR A 71 -3.42 -9.52 2.54
N ILE A 72 -3.56 -9.15 1.28
CA ILE A 72 -4.23 -9.94 0.27
C ILE A 72 -3.40 -9.87 -1.01
N ILE A 73 -3.15 -11.04 -1.59
CA ILE A 73 -2.50 -11.22 -2.88
C ILE A 73 -3.50 -11.95 -3.77
N LYS A 74 -3.84 -11.36 -4.91
CA LYS A 74 -4.64 -12.00 -5.96
C LYS A 74 -3.79 -12.21 -7.18
N LYS A 75 -3.74 -13.43 -7.71
CA LYS A 75 -2.92 -13.79 -8.88
C LYS A 75 -3.73 -14.56 -9.89
N ALA A 76 -3.41 -14.40 -11.17
CA ALA A 76 -4.06 -15.21 -12.20
C ALA A 76 -3.87 -16.70 -11.96
N MET A 77 -4.95 -17.48 -12.06
CA MET A 77 -4.88 -18.94 -11.92
C MET A 77 -4.18 -19.59 -13.12
N MET A 78 -4.25 -18.96 -14.29
CA MET A 78 -3.60 -19.44 -15.50
C MET A 78 -2.16 -18.95 -15.55
N ASN A 79 -1.21 -19.87 -15.75
CA ASN A 79 0.24 -19.59 -15.81
C ASN A 79 0.70 -18.80 -17.05
N VAL A 80 -0.23 -18.36 -17.90
CA VAL A 80 0.01 -17.51 -19.08
C VAL A 80 -0.32 -16.04 -18.83
N SER A 81 -0.57 -15.67 -17.57
CA SER A 81 -0.95 -14.31 -17.18
C SER A 81 -0.09 -13.81 -16.01
N ALA A 82 0.48 -12.62 -16.15
CA ALA A 82 1.22 -11.92 -15.10
C ALA A 82 0.32 -11.20 -14.10
N ALA A 83 -1.00 -11.14 -14.36
CA ALA A 83 -1.93 -10.36 -13.56
C ALA A 83 -1.82 -10.69 -12.07
N GLU A 84 -1.57 -9.66 -11.27
CA GLU A 84 -1.28 -9.75 -9.85
C GLU A 84 -1.67 -8.45 -9.15
N ILE A 85 -2.52 -8.53 -8.14
CA ILE A 85 -2.92 -7.38 -7.31
C ILE A 85 -2.62 -7.73 -5.86
N THR A 86 -1.81 -6.91 -5.23
CA THR A 86 -1.35 -7.13 -3.86
C THR A 86 -1.53 -5.87 -3.04
N ILE A 87 -2.16 -6.03 -1.88
CA ILE A 87 -2.37 -4.96 -0.91
C ILE A 87 -1.84 -5.49 0.43
N ILE A 88 -0.82 -4.83 0.96
CA ILE A 88 -0.17 -5.20 2.21
C ILE A 88 -0.30 -4.01 3.16
N LYS A 89 -0.88 -4.26 4.33
CA LYS A 89 -0.95 -3.31 5.43
C LYS A 89 0.18 -3.60 6.42
N ALA A 90 1.12 -2.68 6.55
CA ALA A 90 2.22 -2.77 7.48
C ALA A 90 1.74 -2.67 8.94
N LYS A 91 2.38 -3.39 9.86
CA LYS A 91 2.08 -3.26 11.31
C LYS A 91 2.27 -1.85 11.83
N ASP A 92 3.27 -1.15 11.31
CA ASP A 92 3.57 0.23 11.63
C ASP A 92 4.36 0.90 10.51
N GLU A 93 4.46 2.22 10.57
CA GLU A 93 5.10 3.07 9.56
C GLU A 93 6.57 2.67 9.31
N SER A 94 7.28 2.15 10.33
CA SER A 94 8.70 1.75 10.19
C SER A 94 8.89 0.54 9.27
N LYS A 95 7.84 -0.26 9.05
CA LYS A 95 7.87 -1.47 8.21
C LYS A 95 7.56 -1.20 6.74
N VAL A 96 6.99 -0.04 6.42
CA VAL A 96 6.51 0.31 5.08
C VAL A 96 7.64 0.22 4.03
N GLU A 97 8.82 0.77 4.33
CA GLU A 97 9.93 0.74 3.38
C GLU A 97 10.48 -0.69 3.16
N THR A 98 10.53 -1.50 4.22
CA THR A 98 10.90 -2.93 4.12
C THR A 98 9.94 -3.68 3.21
N ILE A 99 8.63 -3.50 3.43
CA ILE A 99 7.56 -4.12 2.62
C ILE A 99 7.64 -3.66 1.17
N LYS A 100 7.80 -2.35 0.94
CA LYS A 100 7.95 -1.77 -0.41
C LYS A 100 9.14 -2.36 -1.17
N ASN A 101 10.26 -2.61 -0.48
CA ASN A 101 11.42 -3.23 -1.11
C ASN A 101 11.18 -4.70 -1.45
N GLY A 102 10.44 -5.44 -0.62
CA GLY A 102 9.98 -6.78 -0.96
C GLY A 102 9.06 -6.81 -2.20
N VAL A 103 8.13 -5.86 -2.30
CA VAL A 103 7.27 -5.68 -3.48
C VAL A 103 8.08 -5.35 -4.74
N LYS A 104 9.08 -4.46 -4.65
CA LYS A 104 9.99 -4.20 -5.78
C LYS A 104 10.74 -5.46 -6.20
N LYS A 105 11.19 -6.27 -5.22
CA LYS A 105 11.88 -7.52 -5.52
C LYS A 105 10.97 -8.50 -6.25
N ARG A 106 9.70 -8.60 -5.84
CA ARG A 106 8.67 -9.36 -6.56
C ARG A 106 8.52 -8.88 -8.01
N GLN A 107 8.48 -7.56 -8.24
CA GLN A 107 8.41 -7.00 -9.60
C GLN A 107 9.63 -7.37 -10.43
N GLU A 108 10.85 -7.32 -9.87
CA GLU A 108 12.07 -7.75 -10.57
C GLU A 108 12.03 -9.23 -10.98
N ASP A 109 11.52 -10.09 -10.09
CA ASP A 109 11.43 -11.52 -10.37
C ASP A 109 10.40 -11.81 -11.46
N LEU A 110 9.27 -11.09 -11.44
CA LEU A 110 8.28 -11.11 -12.52
C LEU A 110 8.86 -10.58 -13.83
N ASP A 111 9.61 -9.48 -13.80
CA ASP A 111 10.24 -8.90 -14.99
C ASP A 111 11.19 -9.91 -15.64
N LYS A 112 12.06 -10.52 -14.84
CA LYS A 112 12.95 -11.60 -15.28
C LYS A 112 12.17 -12.76 -15.87
N GLN A 113 11.14 -13.26 -15.18
CA GLN A 113 10.33 -14.38 -15.65
C GLN A 113 9.66 -14.08 -17.00
N TRP A 114 8.99 -12.94 -17.12
CA TRP A 114 8.17 -12.62 -18.28
C TRP A 114 8.99 -12.13 -19.48
N SER A 115 10.16 -11.53 -19.27
CA SER A 115 11.11 -11.18 -20.35
C SER A 115 11.55 -12.38 -21.19
N GLN A 116 11.44 -13.59 -20.63
CA GLN A 116 11.84 -14.84 -21.28
C GLN A 116 10.64 -15.67 -21.77
N TYR A 117 9.39 -15.22 -21.53
CA TYR A 117 8.20 -16.04 -21.76
C TYR A 117 7.18 -15.39 -22.71
N LEU A 118 6.50 -14.33 -22.29
CA LEU A 118 5.46 -13.66 -23.10
C LEU A 118 5.67 -12.14 -23.09
N PRO A 119 5.97 -11.51 -24.25
CA PRO A 119 6.22 -10.07 -24.34
C PRO A 119 5.11 -9.19 -23.79
N ASP A 120 3.84 -9.50 -24.09
CA ASP A 120 2.69 -8.71 -23.63
C ASP A 120 2.57 -8.73 -22.09
N GLN A 121 2.85 -9.89 -21.48
CA GLN A 121 2.86 -10.01 -20.02
C GLN A 121 4.07 -9.32 -19.40
N HIS A 122 5.21 -9.31 -20.10
CA HIS A 122 6.39 -8.55 -19.68
C HIS A 122 6.10 -7.04 -19.67
N GLU A 123 5.42 -6.53 -20.70
CA GLU A 123 5.00 -5.14 -20.76
C GLU A 123 4.07 -4.77 -19.60
N LEU A 124 3.10 -5.62 -19.24
CA LEU A 124 2.27 -5.42 -18.06
C LEU A 124 3.10 -5.30 -16.77
N VAL A 125 4.12 -6.15 -16.59
CA VAL A 125 5.00 -6.10 -15.41
C VAL A 125 5.85 -4.83 -15.38
N LYS A 126 6.38 -4.39 -16.52
CA LYS A 126 7.15 -3.14 -16.62
C LYS A 126 6.30 -1.91 -16.29
N ASN A 127 5.01 -1.97 -16.61
CA ASN A 127 4.05 -0.91 -16.36
C ASN A 127 3.34 -1.05 -14.99
N ALA A 128 3.77 -2.01 -14.17
CA ALA A 128 3.15 -2.24 -12.87
C ALA A 128 3.19 -1.01 -11.96
N LYS A 129 2.14 -0.85 -11.16
CA LYS A 129 2.04 0.24 -10.17
C LYS A 129 2.52 -0.26 -8.82
N ILE A 130 3.46 0.47 -8.21
CA ILE A 130 3.82 0.31 -6.80
C ILE A 130 3.52 1.61 -6.08
N LYS A 131 2.67 1.57 -5.05
CA LYS A 131 2.22 2.75 -4.33
C LYS A 131 2.25 2.56 -2.83
N VAL A 132 2.49 3.65 -2.10
CA VAL A 132 2.38 3.72 -0.65
C VAL A 132 1.33 4.75 -0.28
N VAL A 133 0.37 4.35 0.56
CA VAL A 133 -0.66 5.23 1.13
C VAL A 133 -0.74 4.94 2.63
N GLY A 134 -0.18 5.82 3.47
CA GLY A 134 -0.03 5.53 4.90
C GLY A 134 0.76 4.24 5.13
N ASN A 135 0.19 3.30 5.89
CA ASN A 135 0.78 1.98 6.15
C ASN A 135 0.53 0.94 5.04
N TYR A 136 -0.18 1.30 3.97
CA TYR A 136 -0.49 0.37 2.87
C TYR A 136 0.57 0.44 1.79
N VAL A 137 1.05 -0.73 1.35
CA VAL A 137 1.87 -0.92 0.16
C VAL A 137 1.05 -1.70 -0.86
N ILE A 138 0.90 -1.13 -2.05
CA ILE A 138 0.03 -1.63 -3.12
C ILE A 138 0.91 -1.98 -4.32
N PHE A 139 0.64 -3.12 -4.93
CA PHE A 139 1.27 -3.59 -6.17
C PHE A 139 0.20 -4.05 -7.15
N ILE A 140 0.24 -3.53 -8.38
CA ILE A 140 -0.78 -3.82 -9.40
C ILE A 140 -0.07 -4.12 -10.72
N VAL A 141 -0.19 -5.36 -11.17
CA VAL A 141 0.13 -5.82 -12.52
C VAL A 141 -1.20 -6.13 -13.17
N ASP A 142 -1.74 -5.20 -13.95
CA ASP A 142 -3.02 -5.38 -14.65
C ASP A 142 -3.18 -4.33 -15.76
N GLU A 143 -4.00 -4.63 -16.77
CA GLU A 143 -4.33 -3.70 -17.83
C GLU A 143 -5.18 -2.50 -17.34
N GLU A 144 -5.99 -2.71 -16.29
CA GLU A 144 -6.80 -1.67 -15.63
C GLU A 144 -6.08 -1.04 -14.42
N SER A 145 -4.74 -1.10 -14.36
CA SER A 145 -3.96 -0.67 -13.19
C SER A 145 -4.26 0.76 -12.69
N GLU A 146 -4.47 1.72 -13.60
CA GLU A 146 -4.85 3.10 -13.27
C GLU A 146 -6.24 3.20 -12.60
N LYS A 147 -7.20 2.38 -13.04
CA LYS A 147 -8.55 2.35 -12.48
C LYS A 147 -8.53 1.69 -11.11
N ILE A 148 -7.84 0.56 -10.99
CA ILE A 148 -7.62 -0.15 -9.72
C ILE A 148 -6.98 0.78 -8.70
N GLU A 149 -5.92 1.50 -9.08
CA GLU A 149 -5.23 2.46 -8.22
C GLU A 149 -6.19 3.54 -7.70
N LYS A 150 -7.06 4.08 -8.57
CA LYS A 150 -8.05 5.10 -8.17
C LYS A 150 -9.10 4.56 -7.20
N ILE A 151 -9.58 3.34 -7.43
CA ILE A 151 -10.54 2.70 -6.51
C ILE A 151 -9.89 2.53 -5.14
N ILE A 152 -8.66 2.00 -5.07
CA ILE A 152 -7.94 1.84 -3.80
C ILE A 152 -7.71 3.20 -3.12
N ASP A 153 -7.28 4.22 -3.86
CA ASP A 153 -7.11 5.58 -3.32
C ASP A 153 -8.41 6.13 -2.72
N SER A 154 -9.56 5.90 -3.37
CA SER A 154 -10.87 6.35 -2.88
C SER A 154 -11.31 5.65 -1.58
N GLN A 155 -10.83 4.44 -1.35
CA GLN A 155 -11.08 3.73 -0.09
C GLN A 155 -10.21 4.28 1.03
N LEU A 156 -8.95 4.61 0.74
CA LEU A 156 -7.97 5.00 1.76
C LEU A 156 -7.95 6.49 2.09
N LYS A 157 -8.41 7.36 1.20
CA LYS A 157 -8.46 8.82 1.39
C LYS A 157 -9.88 9.33 1.64
#